data_AF-A0A377BBQ1-F1
#
_entry.id   AF-A0A377BBQ1-F1
#
_cell.length_a   1.000
_cell.length_b   1.000
_cell.length_c   1.000
_cell.angle_alpha   90.00
_cell.angle_beta   90.00
_cell.angle_gamma   90.00
#
_symmetry.space_group_name_H-M   'P 1'
#
loop_
_entity.id
_entity.type
_entity.pdbx_description
1 polymer ?
#
loop_
_entity_poly.entity_id
_entity_poly.type
_entity_poly.pdbx_seq_one_letter_code
_entity_poly.pdbx_strand_id
1 'polypeptide(L)' 'MQQLSGEWVTVGTGWQAWPDLGKESGLVLRDGEVLLPAAEDMLPIACQMFAEGKTVAVGTCRTGLFT' A
#
# COMPACT_ATOMS: atom_id res chain seq x y z
N MET A 1 -19.87 -0.17 -9.64
CA MET A 1 -18.42 -0.36 -9.41
C MET A 1 -17.71 0.73 -10.18
N GLN A 2 -16.77 1.44 -9.57
CA GLN A 2 -15.94 2.40 -10.29
C GLN A 2 -14.88 1.61 -11.07
N GLN A 3 -14.88 1.76 -12.40
CA GLN A 3 -13.88 1.15 -13.26
C GLN A 3 -12.58 1.94 -13.08
N LEU A 4 -11.53 1.29 -12.59
CA LEU A 4 -10.20 1.89 -12.59
C LEU A 4 -9.73 2.00 -14.05
N SER A 5 -9.09 3.12 -14.39
CA SER A 5 -8.60 3.39 -15.74
C SER A 5 -7.20 3.99 -15.68
N GLY A 6 -6.42 3.83 -16.76
CA GLY A 6 -5.06 4.37 -16.87
C GLY A 6 -3.96 3.36 -16.53
N GLU A 7 -2.74 3.87 -16.38
CA GLU A 7 -1.58 3.08 -15.97
C GLU A 7 -1.47 3.02 -14.44
N TRP A 8 -1.19 1.84 -13.92
CA TRP A 8 -1.05 1.58 -12.50
C TRP A 8 0.31 0.94 -12.23
N VAL A 9 0.89 1.27 -11.08
CA VAL A 9 2.17 0.72 -10.65
C VAL A 9 1.94 -0.35 -9.59
N THR A 10 2.54 -1.52 -9.77
CA THR A 10 2.45 -2.63 -8.81
C THR A 10 3.54 -2.53 -7.76
N VAL A 11 3.16 -2.72 -6.49
CA VAL A 11 4.07 -2.73 -5.34
C VAL A 11 3.82 -3.97 -4.48
N GLY A 12 4.84 -4.41 -3.76
CA GLY A 12 4.82 -5.62 -2.96
C GLY A 12 5.20 -6.88 -3.75
N THR A 13 5.35 -7.98 -3.03
CA THR A 13 5.76 -9.28 -3.59
C THR A 13 4.59 -10.12 -4.14
N GLY A 14 3.35 -9.68 -3.93
CA GLY A 14 2.15 -10.43 -4.32
C GLY A 14 1.95 -10.52 -5.83
N TRP A 15 2.38 -9.52 -6.59
CA TRP A 15 2.19 -9.46 -8.04
C TRP A 15 3.08 -10.44 -8.79
N GLN A 16 4.31 -10.64 -8.32
CA GLN A 16 5.21 -11.66 -8.85
C GLN A 16 4.78 -13.07 -8.43
N ALA A 17 4.16 -13.21 -7.24
CA ALA A 17 3.63 -14.47 -6.76
C ALA A 17 2.35 -14.92 -7.52
N TRP A 18 1.51 -13.97 -7.95
CA TRP A 18 0.23 -14.23 -8.62
C TRP A 18 0.06 -13.38 -9.89
N PRO A 19 0.88 -13.59 -10.92
CA PRO A 19 0.92 -12.73 -12.11
C PRO A 19 -0.38 -12.77 -12.93
N ASP A 20 -1.16 -13.85 -12.83
CA ASP A 20 -2.38 -14.02 -13.61
C ASP A 20 -3.52 -13.10 -13.12
N LEU A 21 -3.55 -12.76 -11.82
CA LEU A 21 -4.53 -11.81 -11.26
C LEU A 21 -4.40 -10.41 -11.87
N GLY A 22 -3.19 -10.00 -12.24
CA GLY A 22 -2.95 -8.71 -12.90
C GLY A 22 -3.38 -8.68 -14.36
N LYS A 23 -3.21 -9.79 -15.08
CA LYS A 23 -3.56 -9.91 -16.51
C LYS A 23 -5.07 -9.82 -16.74
N GLU A 24 -5.87 -10.29 -15.80
CA GLU A 24 -7.33 -10.28 -15.89
C GLU A 24 -7.96 -8.92 -15.55
N SER A 25 -7.19 -7.99 -14.97
CA SER A 25 -7.70 -6.69 -14.51
C SER A 25 -8.08 -5.73 -15.65
N GLY A 26 -7.57 -5.95 -16.87
CA GLY A 26 -7.74 -5.02 -18.00
C GLY A 26 -7.00 -3.68 -17.84
N LEU A 27 -6.18 -3.53 -16.79
CA LEU A 27 -5.35 -2.36 -16.53
C LEU A 27 -3.96 -2.51 -17.14
N VAL A 28 -3.35 -1.38 -17.51
CA VAL A 28 -1.93 -1.36 -17.86
C VAL A 28 -1.13 -1.31 -16.56
N LEU A 29 -0.54 -2.43 -16.18
CA LEU A 29 0.28 -2.56 -14.97
C LEU A 29 1.76 -2.40 -15.32
N ARG A 30 2.46 -1.54 -14.57
CA ARG A 30 3.92 -1.37 -14.62
C ARG A 30 4.54 -1.82 -13.30
N ASP A 31 5.69 -2.48 -13.36
CA ASP A 31 6.44 -2.83 -12.15
C ASP A 31 7.02 -1.55 -11.52
N GLY A 32 6.79 -1.39 -10.21
CA GLY A 32 7.28 -0.26 -9.43
C GLY A 32 8.58 -0.53 -8.70
N GLU A 33 9.10 -1.76 -8.74
CA GLU A 33 10.33 -2.20 -8.06
C GLU A 33 10.33 -2.04 -6.52
N VAL A 34 9.22 -1.58 -5.93
CA VAL A 34 9.04 -1.47 -4.48
C VAL A 34 8.45 -2.78 -3.95
N LEU A 35 9.29 -3.61 -3.33
CA LEU A 35 8.89 -4.92 -2.81
C LEU A 35 8.45 -4.91 -1.34
N LEU A 36 9.01 -4.01 -0.54
CA LEU A 36 8.75 -3.89 0.89
C LEU A 36 8.58 -2.41 1.25
N PRO A 37 7.73 -2.08 2.24
CA PRO A 37 7.59 -0.71 2.69
C PRO A 37 8.89 -0.22 3.33
N ALA A 38 9.38 0.94 2.89
CA ALA A 38 10.49 1.61 3.55
C ALA A 38 9.97 2.43 4.73
N ALA A 39 10.72 2.46 5.83
CA ALA A 39 10.33 3.19 7.04
C ALA A 39 10.23 4.72 6.78
N GLU A 40 11.04 5.24 5.87
CA GLU A 40 11.07 6.66 5.48
C GLU A 40 9.78 7.13 4.81
N ASP A 41 9.17 6.28 3.96
CA ASP A 41 7.90 6.60 3.27
C ASP A 41 6.71 6.70 4.23
N MET A 42 6.84 6.10 5.42
CA MET A 42 5.80 6.14 6.45
C MET A 42 5.82 7.44 7.27
N LEU A 43 6.92 8.20 7.25
CA LEU A 43 7.07 9.40 8.09
C LEU A 43 6.09 10.52 7.72
N PRO A 44 5.89 10.88 6.43
CA PRO A 44 4.95 11.95 6.08
C PRO A 44 3.51 11.61 6.50
N ILE A 45 3.12 10.34 6.36
CA ILE A 45 1.80 9.84 6.77
C ILE A 45 1.66 9.91 8.29
N ALA A 46 2.69 9.48 9.02
CA ALA A 46 2.70 9.53 10.49
C ALA A 46 2.61 10.98 11.01
N CYS A 47 3.33 11.93 10.39
CA CYS A 47 3.25 13.35 10.72
C CYS A 47 1.83 13.90 10.53
N GLN A 48 1.17 13.56 9.42
CA GLN A 48 -0.20 13.97 9.16
C GLN A 48 -1.17 13.38 10.20
N MET A 49 -1.08 12.07 10.45
CA MET A 49 -1.92 11.40 11.44
C MET A 49 -1.70 11.93 12.87
N PHE A 50 -0.47 12.30 13.20
CA PHE A 50 -0.13 12.94 14.47
C PHE A 50 -0.78 14.33 14.59
N ALA A 51 -0.70 15.15 13.54
CA ALA A 51 -1.36 16.46 13.50
C ALA A 51 -2.89 16.35 13.61
N GLU A 52 -3.47 15.29 13.08
CA GLU A 52 -4.91 14.98 13.17
C GLU A 52 -5.32 14.31 14.50
N GLY A 53 -4.38 14.07 15.42
CA GLY A 53 -4.65 13.40 16.71
C GLY A 53 -5.00 11.92 16.60
N LYS A 54 -4.72 11.28 15.45
CA LYS A 54 -5.02 9.86 15.16
C LYS A 54 -3.92 8.93 15.68
N THR A 55 -3.49 9.12 16.92
CA THR A 55 -2.46 8.30 17.57
C THR A 55 -3.10 7.23 18.45
N VAL A 56 -2.54 6.03 18.46
CA VAL A 56 -2.97 4.94 19.35
C VAL A 56 -1.97 4.73 20.48
N ALA A 57 -2.47 4.36 21.65
CA ALA A 57 -1.61 3.96 22.76
C ALA A 57 -0.78 2.72 22.39
N VAL A 58 0.42 2.59 22.96
CA VAL A 58 1.37 1.50 22.64
C VAL A 58 0.76 0.10 22.82
N GLY A 59 -0.11 -0.09 23.80
CA GLY A 59 -0.81 -1.36 24.04
C GLY A 59 -1.84 -1.71 22.96
N THR A 60 -2.37 -0.71 22.25
CA THR A 60 -3.36 -0.86 21.17
C THR A 60 -2.69 -0.93 19.79
N CYS A 61 -1.46 -0.39 19.66
CA CYS A 61 -0.67 -0.38 18.43
C CYS A 61 -0.46 -1.77 17.82
N ARG A 62 -0.46 -2.84 18.62
CA ARG A 62 -0.23 -4.22 18.14
C ARG A 62 -1.36 -4.77 17.28
N THR A 63 -2.54 -4.15 17.30
CA THR A 63 -3.76 -4.71 16.69
C THR A 63 -4.21 -3.95 15.44
N GLY A 64 -3.60 -2.83 15.07
CA GLY A 64 -4.22 -1.90 14.12
C GLY A 64 -3.38 -1.38 12.95
N LEU A 65 -2.10 -1.75 12.80
CA LEU A 65 -1.22 -1.10 11.81
C LEU A 65 -0.92 -1.92 10.54
N PHE A 66 -1.23 -3.22 10.51
CA PHE A 66 -0.87 -4.09 9.36
C PHE A 66 -1.89 -5.19 9.04
N THR A 67 -3.15 -5.06 9.47
CA THR A 67 -4.26 -5.93 9.04
C THR A 67 -5.23 -5.18 8.17
#